data_AF-A0A7C4NHH8-F1
#
_entry.id   AF-A0A7C4NHH8-F1
#
_cell.length_a   1.000
_cell.length_b   1.000
_cell.length_c   1.000
_cell.angle_alpha   90.00
_cell.angle_beta   90.00
_cell.angle_gamma   90.00
#
_symmetry.space_group_name_H-M   'P 1'
#
loop_
_entity.id
_entity.type
_entity.pdbx_description
1 polymer ?
#
loop_
_entity_poly.entity_id
_entity_poly.type
_entity_poly.pdbx_seq_one_letter_code
_entity_poly.pdbx_strand_id
1 'polypeptide(L)'
;MELKPVFLMQPIPYFGEKLKGEWIVEPKIDGWRLQIIKQKNGKIEYWGRRLEKNPNWTENLNYLNKFLENVPEGTLLDCELYSTKGRRGIPSVIKKTGKAKPLIFVFDVIFFNGKFVGEKTLKERKKILEKIKFKEPFFILEFEPLKNLKEAMEESAKKGYEGVILKELNSKYQISYQAPIATHHWRKIKF
;
A
#
# COMPACT_ATOMS: atom_id res chain seq x y z
N MET A 1 15.54 -15.22 10.54
CA MET A 1 14.14 -15.51 10.20
C MET A 1 13.79 -14.74 8.94
N GLU A 2 13.33 -15.46 7.92
CA GLU A 2 12.89 -14.91 6.63
C GLU A 2 11.48 -14.33 6.77
N LEU A 3 11.24 -13.16 6.18
CA LEU A 3 9.90 -12.58 6.16
C LEU A 3 9.06 -13.32 5.13
N LYS A 4 7.86 -13.76 5.52
CA LYS A 4 6.90 -14.41 4.62
C LYS A 4 5.83 -13.42 4.18
N PRO A 5 5.23 -13.60 2.99
CA PRO A 5 4.07 -12.82 2.61
C PRO A 5 2.93 -13.00 3.61
N VAL A 6 2.24 -11.91 3.94
CA VAL A 6 1.12 -11.90 4.89
C VAL A 6 -0.19 -11.49 4.23
N PHE A 7 -1.31 -11.98 4.75
CA PHE A 7 -2.62 -11.42 4.43
C PHE A 7 -2.70 -10.00 5.02
N LEU A 8 -2.69 -9.03 4.11
CA LEU A 8 -2.71 -7.60 4.43
C LEU A 8 -4.08 -7.17 4.96
N MET A 9 -4.06 -6.17 5.84
CA MET A 9 -5.25 -5.53 6.40
C MET A 9 -6.05 -4.83 5.29
N GLN A 10 -7.39 -4.96 5.33
CA GLN A 10 -8.28 -4.49 4.27
C GLN A 10 -9.33 -3.50 4.78
N PRO A 11 -9.65 -2.46 3.99
CA PRO A 11 -10.71 -1.51 4.33
C PRO A 11 -12.10 -2.11 4.14
N ILE A 12 -12.99 -1.82 5.10
CA ILE A 12 -14.43 -2.08 4.96
C ILE A 12 -15.14 -0.88 4.29
N PRO A 13 -16.33 -1.06 3.69
CA PRO A 13 -17.12 0.08 3.22
C PRO A 13 -17.42 1.08 4.35
N TYR A 14 -17.51 2.36 4.01
CA TYR A 14 -18.09 3.38 4.91
C TYR A 14 -19.62 3.27 4.87
N PHE A 15 -20.25 3.30 6.03
CA PHE A 15 -21.70 3.13 6.18
C PHE A 15 -22.40 4.40 6.68
N GLY A 16 -21.70 5.54 6.66
CA GLY A 16 -22.24 6.81 7.17
C GLY A 16 -22.11 6.96 8.69
N GLU A 17 -21.38 6.06 9.35
CA GLU A 17 -21.19 6.12 10.79
C GLU A 17 -20.33 7.30 11.23
N LYS A 18 -20.55 7.82 12.44
CA LYS A 18 -19.71 8.88 13.00
C LYS A 18 -18.29 8.38 13.25
N LEU A 19 -17.33 9.00 12.59
CA LEU A 19 -15.90 8.76 12.80
C LEU A 19 -15.44 9.46 14.09
N LYS A 20 -14.92 8.69 15.05
CA LYS A 20 -14.31 9.20 16.30
C LYS A 20 -12.79 9.06 16.21
N GLY A 21 -12.06 10.02 16.75
CA GLY A 21 -10.59 10.05 16.73
C GLY A 21 -10.02 10.89 15.58
N GLU A 22 -8.74 10.71 15.31
CA GLU A 22 -8.04 11.44 14.25
C GLU A 22 -8.07 10.61 12.97
N TRP A 23 -8.74 11.10 11.93
CA TRP A 23 -8.83 10.41 10.65
C TRP A 23 -8.06 11.17 9.59
N ILE A 24 -7.50 10.42 8.66
CA ILE A 24 -6.90 10.94 7.43
C ILE A 24 -7.68 10.43 6.22
N VAL A 25 -7.51 11.13 5.10
CA VAL A 25 -7.98 10.72 3.79
C VAL A 25 -6.79 10.49 2.86
N GLU A 26 -6.83 9.37 2.16
CA GLU A 26 -5.94 9.02 1.05
C GLU A 26 -6.77 8.84 -0.22
N PRO A 27 -6.25 9.18 -1.41
CA PRO A 27 -6.94 8.86 -2.65
C PRO A 27 -7.00 7.35 -2.85
N LYS A 28 -8.16 6.85 -3.30
CA LYS A 28 -8.31 5.43 -3.61
C LYS A 28 -7.74 5.16 -5.00
N ILE A 29 -6.52 4.63 -5.02
CA ILE A 29 -5.85 4.21 -6.26
C ILE A 29 -6.50 2.92 -6.78
N ASP A 30 -6.97 2.93 -8.03
CA ASP A 30 -7.53 1.75 -8.70
C ASP A 30 -6.42 0.87 -9.32
N GLY A 31 -5.60 0.27 -8.46
CA GLY A 31 -4.46 -0.54 -8.86
C GLY A 31 -4.57 -2.02 -8.50
N TRP A 32 -3.43 -2.70 -8.54
CA TRP A 32 -3.28 -4.02 -7.95
C TRP A 32 -2.49 -3.90 -6.66
N ARG A 33 -3.11 -4.26 -5.54
CA ARG A 33 -2.42 -4.37 -4.25
C ARG A 33 -1.16 -5.23 -4.36
N LEU A 34 -0.05 -4.68 -3.90
CA LEU A 34 1.29 -5.23 -4.02
C LEU A 34 1.99 -5.19 -2.66
N GLN A 35 2.52 -6.32 -2.24
CA GLN A 35 3.40 -6.44 -1.09
C GLN A 35 4.84 -6.57 -1.57
N ILE A 36 5.74 -5.78 -0.99
CA ILE A 36 7.17 -5.81 -1.33
C ILE A 36 7.93 -6.19 -0.06
N ILE A 37 8.67 -7.30 -0.14
CA ILE A 37 9.48 -7.80 0.97
C ILE A 37 10.94 -7.69 0.58
N LYS A 38 11.73 -6.91 1.31
CA LYS A 38 13.20 -6.95 1.24
C LYS A 38 13.72 -7.79 2.40
N GLN A 39 14.24 -8.97 2.08
CA GLN A 39 14.78 -9.92 3.05
C GLN A 39 16.07 -9.41 3.70
N LYS A 40 16.51 -10.07 4.77
CA LYS A 40 17.78 -9.79 5.47
C LYS A 40 19.04 -10.12 4.67
N ASN A 41 18.91 -10.80 3.54
CA ASN A 41 20.01 -11.13 2.63
C ASN A 41 19.96 -10.27 1.35
N GLY A 42 19.19 -9.17 1.36
CA GLY A 42 19.00 -8.29 0.22
C GLY A 42 18.03 -8.78 -0.86
N LYS A 43 17.57 -10.04 -0.83
CA LYS A 43 16.59 -10.56 -1.79
C LYS A 43 15.28 -9.77 -1.69
N ILE A 44 14.73 -9.37 -2.83
CA ILE A 44 13.45 -8.65 -2.92
C ILE A 44 12.39 -9.53 -3.54
N GLU A 45 11.22 -9.59 -2.92
CA GLU A 45 10.08 -10.35 -3.37
C GLU A 45 8.84 -9.45 -3.54
N TYR A 46 8.00 -9.83 -4.49
CA TYR A 46 6.81 -9.09 -4.89
C TYR A 46 5.61 -10.02 -4.88
N TRP A 47 4.58 -9.68 -4.10
CA TRP A 47 3.43 -10.54 -3.88
C TRP A 47 2.13 -9.77 -4.08
N GLY A 48 1.20 -10.34 -4.84
CA GLY A 48 -0.16 -9.82 -4.95
C GLY A 48 -1.03 -10.10 -3.71
N ARG A 49 -2.25 -9.57 -3.70
CA ARG A 49 -3.18 -9.69 -2.55
C ARG A 49 -3.63 -11.12 -2.20
N ARG A 50 -3.89 -11.94 -3.23
CA ARG A 50 -4.61 -13.21 -3.12
C ARG A 50 -3.67 -14.36 -2.79
N LEU A 51 -3.08 -14.35 -1.59
CA LEU A 51 -2.04 -15.31 -1.19
C LEU A 51 -2.46 -16.78 -1.30
N GLU A 52 -3.76 -17.06 -1.18
CA GLU A 52 -4.34 -18.38 -1.41
C GLU A 52 -4.16 -18.89 -2.85
N LYS A 53 -3.88 -18.00 -3.80
CA LYS A 53 -3.59 -18.30 -5.21
C LYS A 53 -2.10 -18.20 -5.55
N ASN A 54 -1.22 -18.08 -4.56
CA ASN A 54 0.23 -17.93 -4.73
C ASN A 54 0.63 -16.85 -5.76
N PRO A 55 0.26 -15.57 -5.55
CA PRO A 55 0.41 -14.49 -6.53
C PRO A 55 1.82 -13.89 -6.48
N ASN A 56 2.84 -14.74 -6.65
CA ASN A 56 4.23 -14.32 -6.64
C ASN A 56 4.61 -13.70 -7.99
N TRP A 57 4.99 -12.42 -7.99
CA TRP A 57 5.41 -11.67 -9.18
C TRP A 57 6.89 -11.31 -9.14
N THR A 58 7.67 -12.01 -8.32
CA THR A 58 9.08 -11.67 -8.08
C THR A 58 9.91 -11.70 -9.35
N GLU A 59 9.79 -12.75 -10.16
CA GLU A 59 10.50 -12.84 -11.44
C GLU A 59 10.07 -11.75 -12.42
N ASN A 60 8.78 -11.43 -12.45
CA ASN A 60 8.22 -10.43 -13.35
C ASN A 60 8.65 -9.00 -13.00
N LEU A 61 8.83 -8.70 -11.71
CA LEU A 61 9.09 -7.36 -11.20
C LEU A 61 10.54 -7.15 -10.73
N ASN A 62 11.43 -8.12 -10.86
CA ASN A 62 12.83 -8.02 -10.41
C ASN A 62 13.61 -6.84 -11.03
N TYR A 63 13.20 -6.35 -12.20
CA TYR A 63 13.79 -5.17 -12.84
C TYR A 63 13.61 -3.88 -12.04
N LEU A 64 12.72 -3.90 -11.03
CA LEU A 64 12.50 -2.80 -10.09
C LEU A 64 13.46 -2.80 -8.89
N ASN A 65 14.23 -3.87 -8.67
CA ASN A 65 15.07 -4.03 -7.49
C ASN A 65 16.07 -2.87 -7.29
N LYS A 66 16.62 -2.35 -8.40
CA LYS A 66 17.56 -1.22 -8.38
C LYS A 66 16.98 0.06 -7.78
N PHE A 67 15.65 0.24 -7.78
CA PHE A 67 15.00 1.42 -7.20
C PHE A 67 14.70 1.27 -5.70
N LEU A 68 14.95 0.08 -5.13
CA LEU A 68 14.71 -0.25 -3.72
C LEU A 68 16.01 -0.42 -2.92
N GLU A 69 17.13 0.09 -3.43
CA GLU A 69 18.43 0.07 -2.73
C GLU A 69 18.34 0.73 -1.35
N ASN A 70 17.63 1.87 -1.27
CA ASN A 70 17.45 2.66 -0.05
C ASN A 70 16.45 2.06 0.94
N VAL A 71 15.67 1.07 0.53
CA VAL A 71 14.77 0.36 1.45
C VAL A 71 15.63 -0.52 2.35
N PRO A 72 15.52 -0.41 3.69
CA PRO A 72 16.32 -1.25 4.57
C PRO A 72 15.95 -2.73 4.45
N GLU A 73 16.91 -3.61 4.75
CA GLU A 73 16.66 -5.04 4.81
C GLU A 73 15.72 -5.42 5.95
N GLY A 74 14.99 -6.52 5.79
CA GLY A 74 13.92 -6.91 6.71
C GLY A 74 12.74 -5.93 6.70
N THR A 75 12.44 -5.32 5.54
CA THR A 75 11.30 -4.41 5.37
C THR A 75 10.19 -5.09 4.58
N LEU A 76 8.95 -4.89 5.02
CA LEU A 76 7.74 -5.30 4.32
C LEU A 76 6.89 -4.06 4.09
N LEU A 77 6.70 -3.68 2.83
CA LEU A 77 5.90 -2.54 2.39
C LEU A 77 4.55 -3.00 1.85
N ASP A 78 3.53 -2.21 2.15
CA ASP A 78 2.19 -2.36 1.61
C ASP A 78 1.93 -1.26 0.58
N CYS A 79 1.73 -1.68 -0.68
CA CYS A 79 1.77 -0.81 -1.84
C CYS A 79 0.58 -1.05 -2.78
N GLU A 80 0.34 -0.10 -3.69
CA GLU A 80 -0.56 -0.26 -4.82
C GLU A 80 0.23 -0.12 -6.12
N LEU A 81 0.21 -1.16 -6.95
CA LEU A 81 0.77 -1.13 -8.29
C LEU A 81 -0.24 -0.51 -9.26
N TYR A 82 0.17 0.57 -9.91
CA TYR A 82 -0.58 1.26 -10.95
C TYR A 82 0.28 1.38 -12.22
N SER A 83 -0.26 1.99 -13.27
CA SER A 83 0.51 2.22 -14.50
C SER A 83 0.18 3.55 -15.16
N THR A 84 1.08 4.02 -16.01
CA THR A 84 0.86 5.22 -16.85
C THR A 84 -0.28 5.09 -17.86
N LYS A 85 -0.85 3.89 -18.02
CA LYS A 85 -2.06 3.62 -18.83
C LYS A 85 -3.24 3.16 -17.95
N GLY A 86 -3.22 3.53 -16.67
CA GLY A 86 -4.22 3.16 -15.68
C GLY A 86 -4.17 1.69 -15.25
N ARG A 87 -5.22 1.21 -14.59
CA ARG A 87 -5.35 -0.19 -14.14
C ARG A 87 -5.13 -1.20 -15.27
N ARG A 88 -5.63 -0.90 -16.47
CA ARG A 88 -5.57 -1.79 -17.66
C ARG A 88 -4.15 -1.99 -18.19
N GLY A 89 -3.22 -1.09 -17.85
CA GLY A 89 -1.81 -1.22 -18.23
C GLY A 89 -0.96 -2.07 -17.30
N ILE A 90 -1.47 -2.47 -16.12
CA ILE A 90 -0.71 -3.29 -15.15
C ILE A 90 -0.24 -4.63 -15.75
N PRO A 91 -1.03 -5.36 -16.57
CA PRO A 91 -0.53 -6.56 -17.25
C PRO A 91 0.71 -6.30 -18.14
N SER A 92 0.80 -5.12 -18.77
CA SER A 92 1.98 -4.73 -19.55
C SER A 92 3.21 -4.49 -18.66
N VAL A 93 3.00 -3.94 -17.46
CA VAL A 93 4.05 -3.72 -16.45
C VAL A 93 4.59 -5.05 -15.92
N ILE A 94 3.71 -6.01 -15.60
CA ILE A 94 4.08 -7.35 -15.13
C ILE A 94 4.79 -8.13 -16.25
N LYS A 95 4.27 -8.10 -17.48
CA LYS A 95 4.88 -8.79 -18.64
C LYS A 95 6.06 -8.03 -19.25
N LYS A 96 6.41 -6.85 -18.72
CA LYS A 96 7.49 -5.99 -19.20
C LYS A 96 7.43 -5.70 -20.72
N THR A 97 6.23 -5.47 -21.26
CA THR A 97 6.06 -5.27 -22.72
C THR A 97 6.48 -3.89 -23.22
N GLY A 98 6.80 -2.96 -22.31
CA GLY A 98 7.15 -1.57 -22.65
C GLY A 98 5.97 -0.64 -22.94
N LYS A 99 4.74 -1.17 -23.10
CA LYS A 99 3.55 -0.36 -23.45
C LYS A 99 3.03 0.53 -22.31
N ALA A 100 3.44 0.26 -21.07
CA ALA A 100 3.07 1.02 -19.89
C ALA A 100 4.23 1.00 -18.89
N LYS A 101 4.38 2.07 -18.10
CA LYS A 101 5.39 2.17 -17.04
C LYS A 101 4.72 1.98 -15.67
N PRO A 102 5.40 1.34 -14.70
CA PRO A 102 4.90 1.21 -13.33
C PRO A 102 4.79 2.57 -12.65
N LEU A 103 3.77 2.71 -11.80
CA LEU A 103 3.67 3.73 -10.76
C LEU A 103 3.30 2.97 -9.47
N ILE A 104 4.14 3.02 -8.44
CA ILE A 104 3.94 2.22 -7.23
C ILE A 104 3.78 3.14 -6.03
N PHE A 105 2.59 3.12 -5.44
CA PHE A 105 2.25 3.95 -4.30
C PHE A 105 2.41 3.16 -3.01
N VAL A 106 3.36 3.54 -2.16
CA VAL A 106 3.61 2.96 -0.85
C VAL A 106 2.77 3.72 0.18
N PHE A 107 1.87 3.05 0.89
CA PHE A 107 0.99 3.72 1.87
C PHE A 107 1.10 3.16 3.29
N ASP A 108 1.80 2.03 3.50
CA ASP A 108 2.11 1.52 4.85
C ASP A 108 3.40 0.68 4.88
N VAL A 109 3.94 0.48 6.08
CA VAL A 109 5.10 -0.37 6.39
C VAL A 109 4.78 -1.29 7.56
N ILE A 110 4.96 -2.58 7.38
CA ILE A 110 4.48 -3.62 8.31
C ILE A 110 5.65 -4.22 9.09
N PHE A 111 6.78 -4.40 8.41
CA PHE A 111 8.06 -4.73 9.02
C PHE A 111 9.10 -3.69 8.62
N PHE A 112 9.99 -3.33 9.54
CA PHE A 112 11.09 -2.39 9.31
C PHE A 112 12.32 -2.84 10.09
N ASN A 113 13.48 -2.94 9.44
CA ASN A 113 14.71 -3.48 10.03
C ASN A 113 14.52 -4.85 10.72
N GLY A 114 13.71 -5.71 10.12
CA GLY A 114 13.41 -7.05 10.61
C GLY A 114 12.51 -7.12 11.84
N LYS A 115 11.90 -6.01 12.25
CA LYS A 115 10.93 -5.95 13.37
C LYS A 115 9.54 -5.70 12.85
N PHE A 116 8.55 -6.38 13.42
CA PHE A 116 7.14 -6.05 13.18
C PHE A 116 6.84 -4.68 13.79
N VAL A 117 6.36 -3.74 12.97
CA VAL A 117 6.00 -2.38 13.39
C VAL A 117 4.51 -2.13 13.34
N GLY A 118 3.69 -3.16 13.08
CA GLY A 118 2.22 -3.03 13.08
C GLY A 118 1.62 -2.69 14.44
N GLU A 119 2.32 -2.95 15.54
CA GLU A 119 1.92 -2.50 16.88
C GLU A 119 1.99 -0.97 17.06
N LYS A 120 2.75 -0.29 16.20
CA LYS A 120 2.81 1.17 16.16
C LYS A 120 1.57 1.76 15.52
N THR A 121 1.24 2.99 15.90
CA THR A 121 0.16 3.76 15.26
C THR A 121 0.43 4.02 13.78
N LEU A 122 -0.61 4.23 12.97
CA LEU A 122 -0.45 4.61 11.56
C LEU A 122 0.39 5.88 11.41
N LYS A 123 0.25 6.84 12.34
CA LYS A 123 1.08 8.05 12.44
C LYS A 123 2.57 7.72 12.49
N GLU A 124 2.97 6.82 13.38
CA GLU A 124 4.36 6.39 13.51
C GLU A 124 4.85 5.61 12.29
N ARG A 125 4.00 4.74 11.70
CA ARG A 125 4.37 3.98 10.50
C ARG A 125 4.58 4.89 9.28
N LYS A 126 3.76 5.95 9.13
CA LYS A 126 3.98 6.98 8.10
C LYS A 126 5.29 7.75 8.31
N LYS A 127 5.63 8.11 9.56
CA LYS A 127 6.95 8.68 9.89
C LYS A 127 8.12 7.74 9.59
N ILE A 128 7.91 6.42 9.63
CA ILE A 128 8.93 5.45 9.18
C ILE A 128 9.08 5.50 7.66
N LEU A 129 7.98 5.53 6.91
CA LEU A 129 8.03 5.66 5.44
C LEU A 129 8.75 6.92 4.99
N GLU A 130 8.51 8.06 5.65
CA GLU A 130 9.16 9.35 5.34
C GLU A 130 10.69 9.31 5.48
N LYS A 131 11.23 8.37 6.28
CA LYS A 131 12.69 8.19 6.41
C LYS A 131 13.30 7.42 5.23
N ILE A 132 12.48 6.74 4.43
CA ILE A 132 12.94 5.96 3.29
C ILE A 132 12.93 6.84 2.04
N LYS A 133 14.10 7.05 1.44
CA LYS A 133 14.24 7.79 0.19
C LYS A 133 13.85 6.91 -1.00
N PHE A 134 12.55 6.88 -1.32
CA PHE A 134 12.05 6.22 -2.51
C PHE A 134 12.50 6.96 -3.78
N LYS A 135 12.79 6.19 -4.83
CA LYS A 135 13.09 6.69 -6.18
C LYS A 135 11.97 6.25 -7.11
N GLU A 136 11.72 7.01 -8.18
CA GLU A 136 10.80 6.57 -9.23
C GLU A 136 11.15 5.15 -9.69
N PRO A 137 10.17 4.25 -9.83
CA PRO A 137 8.72 4.50 -9.89
C PRO A 137 7.96 4.38 -8.56
N PHE A 138 8.66 4.47 -7.42
CA PHE A 138 8.06 4.36 -6.08
C PHE A 138 7.77 5.73 -5.47
N PHE A 139 6.56 5.91 -4.93
CA PHE A 139 6.08 7.14 -4.34
C PHE A 139 5.37 6.84 -3.03
N ILE A 140 5.57 7.67 -1.99
CA ILE A 140 4.72 7.60 -0.80
C ILE A 140 3.34 8.14 -1.18
N LEU A 141 2.27 7.41 -0.83
CA LEU A 141 0.91 7.89 -1.08
C LEU A 141 0.61 9.07 -0.15
N GLU A 142 0.33 10.21 -0.76
CA GLU A 142 -0.06 11.43 -0.06
C GLU A 142 -1.39 11.25 0.68
N PHE A 143 -1.50 11.94 1.81
CA PHE A 143 -2.67 11.90 2.67
C PHE A 143 -2.86 13.25 3.35
N GLU A 144 -4.10 13.52 3.75
CA GLU A 144 -4.47 14.76 4.44
C GLU A 144 -5.33 14.44 5.68
N PRO A 145 -5.31 15.28 6.73
CA PRO A 145 -6.29 15.17 7.81
C PRO A 145 -7.72 15.30 7.29
N LEU A 146 -8.60 14.41 7.72
CA LEU A 146 -10.01 14.44 7.36
C LEU A 146 -10.72 15.56 8.12
N LYS A 147 -10.93 16.70 7.46
CA LYS A 147 -11.69 17.83 8.01
C LYS A 147 -13.17 17.76 7.63
N ASN A 148 -13.43 17.58 6.34
CA ASN A 148 -14.77 17.46 5.77
C ASN A 148 -14.76 16.34 4.72
N LEU A 149 -15.61 15.33 4.93
CA LEU A 149 -15.69 14.17 4.04
C LEU A 149 -16.19 14.53 2.64
N LYS A 150 -17.17 15.44 2.54
CA LYS A 150 -17.76 15.84 1.26
C LYS A 150 -16.72 16.53 0.38
N GLU A 151 -15.98 17.48 0.95
CA GLU A 151 -14.90 18.19 0.25
C GLU A 151 -13.80 17.22 -0.20
N ALA A 152 -13.34 16.33 0.69
CA ALA A 152 -12.33 15.34 0.34
C ALA A 152 -12.78 14.40 -0.80
N MET A 153 -14.07 14.04 -0.83
CA MET A 153 -14.65 13.27 -1.93
C MET A 153 -14.70 14.08 -3.24
N GLU A 154 -15.16 15.33 -3.21
CA GLU A 154 -15.22 16.20 -4.38
C GLU A 154 -13.82 16.47 -4.98
N GLU A 155 -12.82 16.71 -4.14
CA GLU A 155 -11.43 16.92 -4.57
C GLU A 155 -10.83 15.65 -5.18
N SER A 156 -11.07 14.49 -4.57
CA SER A 156 -10.60 13.21 -5.10
C SER A 156 -11.26 12.88 -6.45
N ALA A 157 -12.55 13.19 -6.61
CA ALA A 157 -13.27 13.04 -7.87
C ALA A 157 -12.72 13.99 -8.96
N LYS A 158 -12.45 15.26 -8.64
CA LYS A 158 -11.83 16.23 -9.56
C LYS A 158 -10.44 15.77 -10.05
N LYS A 159 -9.68 15.07 -9.19
CA LYS A 159 -8.38 14.48 -9.53
C LYS A 159 -8.49 13.15 -10.30
N GLY A 160 -9.70 12.64 -10.54
CA GLY A 160 -9.95 11.43 -11.33
C GLY A 160 -9.67 10.11 -10.61
N TYR A 161 -9.63 10.10 -9.27
CA TYR A 161 -9.47 8.88 -8.49
C TYR A 161 -10.78 8.08 -8.38
N GLU A 162 -10.70 6.78 -8.01
CA GLU A 162 -11.87 5.89 -7.88
C GLU A 162 -12.74 6.22 -6.66
N GLY A 163 -12.20 7.01 -5.73
CA GLY A 163 -12.81 7.28 -4.44
C GLY A 163 -11.78 7.72 -3.40
N VAL A 164 -12.08 7.45 -2.14
CA VAL A 164 -11.20 7.77 -1.01
C VAL A 164 -11.07 6.59 -0.05
N ILE A 165 -9.92 6.51 0.61
CA ILE A 165 -9.68 5.62 1.75
C ILE A 165 -9.55 6.50 2.99
N LEU A 166 -10.42 6.30 3.97
CA LEU A 166 -10.30 6.94 5.28
C LEU A 166 -9.54 6.02 6.21
N LYS A 167 -8.59 6.54 6.99
CA LYS A 167 -7.85 5.74 7.97
C LYS A 167 -7.78 6.45 9.31
N GLU A 168 -8.01 5.71 10.39
CA GLU A 168 -7.78 6.22 11.74
C GLU A 168 -6.27 6.25 12.02
N LEU A 169 -5.76 7.41 12.44
CA LEU A 169 -4.34 7.74 12.49
C LEU A 169 -3.61 7.07 13.67
N ASN A 170 -4.31 6.73 14.73
CA ASN A 170 -3.80 6.03 15.91
C ASN A 170 -3.98 4.50 15.81
N SER A 171 -4.50 3.98 14.70
CA SER A 171 -4.76 2.56 14.50
C SER A 171 -3.50 1.72 14.32
N LYS A 172 -3.55 0.50 14.86
CA LYS A 172 -2.54 -0.54 14.63
C LYS A 172 -2.75 -1.24 13.28
N TYR A 173 -1.71 -1.88 12.77
CA TYR A 173 -1.77 -2.74 11.61
C TYR A 173 -1.90 -4.20 12.04
N GLN A 174 -2.88 -4.92 11.48
CA GLN A 174 -3.08 -6.33 11.76
C GLN A 174 -2.66 -7.19 10.56
N ILE A 175 -1.98 -8.30 10.83
CA ILE A 175 -1.59 -9.29 9.82
C ILE A 175 -2.16 -10.66 10.17
N SER A 176 -2.37 -11.49 9.15
CA SER A 176 -2.68 -12.92 9.30
C SER A 176 -1.86 -13.72 8.31
N TYR A 177 -1.59 -14.98 8.65
CA TYR A 177 -0.98 -15.96 7.74
C TYR A 177 -2.01 -16.95 7.18
N GLN A 178 -3.27 -16.86 7.61
CA GLN A 178 -4.31 -17.83 7.28
C GLN A 178 -5.39 -17.24 6.36
N ALA A 179 -5.81 -16.00 6.60
CA ALA A 179 -6.92 -15.38 5.88
C ALA A 179 -6.85 -13.84 5.91
N PRO A 180 -7.50 -13.15 4.96
CA PRO A 180 -7.67 -11.69 4.99
C PRO A 180 -8.24 -11.15 6.30
N ILE A 181 -7.72 -10.01 6.77
CA ILE A 181 -8.27 -9.26 7.91
C ILE A 181 -8.96 -8.01 7.38
N ALA A 182 -10.26 -7.87 7.66
CA ALA A 182 -10.99 -6.63 7.47
C ALA A 182 -10.93 -5.79 8.76
N THR A 183 -10.66 -4.48 8.64
CA THR A 183 -10.54 -3.60 9.80
C THR A 183 -11.57 -2.48 9.78
N HIS A 184 -12.07 -2.13 10.96
CA HIS A 184 -12.89 -0.94 11.18
C HIS A 184 -12.04 0.34 11.35
N HIS A 185 -10.71 0.27 11.22
CA HIS A 185 -9.87 1.48 11.21
C HIS A 185 -9.71 2.07 9.82
N TRP A 186 -10.00 1.31 8.77
CA TRP A 186 -9.91 1.77 7.39
C TRP A 186 -11.28 1.68 6.71
N ARG A 187 -11.69 2.77 6.05
CA ARG A 187 -12.92 2.82 5.24
C ARG A 187 -12.61 3.07 3.80
N LYS A 188 -13.41 2.49 2.91
CA LYS A 188 -13.42 2.83 1.50
C LYS A 188 -14.75 3.43 1.12
N ILE A 189 -14.67 4.49 0.33
CA ILE A 189 -15.79 5.09 -0.38
C ILE A 189 -15.39 5.11 -1.84
N LYS A 190 -16.33 4.74 -2.71
CA LYS A 190 -16.17 4.81 -4.16
C LYS A 190 -17.18 5.81 -4.71
N PHE A 191 -16.84 6.44 -5.82
CA PHE A 191 -17.78 7.23 -6.62
C PHE A 191 -18.69 6.32 -7.44
#